data_AF-S4XRS1-F1
#
_entry.id   AF-S4XRS1-F1
#
_cell.length_a   1.000
_cell.length_b   1.000
_cell.length_c   1.000
_cell.angle_alpha   90.00
_cell.angle_beta   90.00
_cell.angle_gamma   90.00
#
_symmetry.space_group_name_H-M   'P 1'
#
loop_
_entity.id
_entity.type
_entity.pdbx_description
1 polymer ?
#
loop_
_entity_poly.entity_id
_entity_poly.type
_entity_poly.pdbx_seq_one_letter_code
_entity_poly.pdbx_strand_id
1 'polypeptide(L)'
;MGWVPQPDEYWAIAYLREENKGVAATLIAVAMAAGWLVPGGDGKGESFQVTGGAPPRDRVLSAFFGLLTSLRAGGDASAALSAAQVRASAERVAADVEPELREELAAAGMIRPRGTVAILSAVVWAVGLVLLGVGLIRVLRAEELHRPHTFLVVEMIALLFATWLVARSTSAYSALKSAYLDWIEDSTVSLRADVAGGRRREAVDIGLTVAATGTAALAMSPIFGPMIFAITPPRVVAVEGGSGGSGCSSSSCGGGGGCGGGGGCGGGGGCGG
;
A
#
# COMPACT_ATOMS: atom_id res chain seq x y z
N MET A 1 -10.09 17.41 19.13
CA MET A 1 -10.03 16.01 19.62
C MET A 1 -8.69 15.46 19.16
N GLY A 2 -7.76 15.22 20.08
CA GLY A 2 -6.45 14.65 19.77
C GLY A 2 -6.08 13.72 20.92
N TRP A 3 -6.40 12.44 20.75
CA TRP A 3 -5.98 11.40 21.69
C TRP A 3 -4.59 10.97 21.29
N VAL A 4 -3.66 10.95 22.25
CA VAL A 4 -2.27 10.54 21.99
C VAL A 4 -2.29 9.05 21.69
N PRO A 5 -1.81 8.61 20.50
CA PRO A 5 -1.88 7.22 20.11
C PRO A 5 -1.13 6.34 21.11
N GLN A 6 -1.77 5.26 21.53
CA GLN A 6 -1.14 4.26 22.38
C GLN A 6 -0.21 3.37 21.55
N PRO A 7 0.76 2.69 22.18
CA PRO A 7 1.68 1.79 21.50
C PRO A 7 1.03 0.61 20.78
N ASP A 8 -0.24 0.31 20.97
CA ASP A 8 -0.98 -0.70 20.21
C ASP A 8 -1.61 -0.13 18.94
N GLU A 9 -1.80 1.18 18.86
CA GLU A 9 -2.49 1.83 17.73
C GLU A 9 -1.60 2.11 16.51
N TYR A 10 -0.28 2.00 16.63
CA TYR A 10 0.59 2.30 15.48
C TYR A 10 0.39 1.33 14.31
N TRP A 11 -0.18 0.13 14.54
CA TRP A 11 -0.61 -0.76 13.45
C TRP A 11 -1.76 -0.16 12.64
N ALA A 12 -2.75 0.41 13.32
CA ALA A 12 -3.88 1.07 12.68
C ALA A 12 -3.43 2.32 11.90
N ILE A 13 -2.49 3.09 12.45
CA ILE A 13 -1.89 4.26 11.79
C ILE A 13 -1.13 3.84 10.53
N ALA A 14 -0.28 2.81 10.64
CA ALA A 14 0.49 2.28 9.52
C ALA A 14 -0.42 1.78 8.40
N TYR A 15 -1.49 1.05 8.76
CA TYR A 15 -2.50 0.60 7.82
C TYR A 15 -3.27 1.75 7.19
N LEU A 16 -3.61 2.78 7.96
CA LEU A 16 -4.31 3.94 7.45
C LEU A 16 -3.49 4.67 6.39
N ARG A 17 -2.16 4.75 6.55
CA ARG A 17 -1.27 5.47 5.62
C ARG A 17 -0.97 4.67 4.34
N GLU A 18 -0.55 3.41 4.45
CA GLU A 18 -0.07 2.60 3.31
C GLU A 18 -0.68 1.19 3.25
N GLU A 19 -1.83 0.96 3.90
CA GLU A 19 -2.50 -0.34 3.97
C GLU A 19 -1.53 -1.44 4.47
N ASN A 20 -1.60 -2.65 3.91
CA ASN A 20 -0.72 -3.76 4.31
C ASN A 20 0.77 -3.45 4.14
N LYS A 21 1.14 -2.57 3.19
CA LYS A 21 2.54 -2.19 2.97
C LYS A 21 3.09 -1.37 4.15
N GLY A 22 2.27 -0.47 4.70
CA GLY A 22 2.64 0.32 5.87
C GLY A 22 2.85 -0.56 7.10
N VAL A 23 1.93 -1.51 7.33
CA VAL A 23 2.03 -2.48 8.44
C VAL A 23 3.27 -3.35 8.28
N ALA A 24 3.52 -3.89 7.08
CA ALA A 24 4.70 -4.71 6.81
C ALA A 24 6.02 -3.92 7.01
N ALA A 25 6.09 -2.69 6.52
CA ALA A 25 7.25 -1.83 6.74
C ALA A 25 7.49 -1.54 8.23
N THR A 26 6.41 -1.29 8.97
CA THR A 26 6.46 -1.05 10.42
C THR A 26 6.95 -2.29 11.16
N LEU A 27 6.45 -3.49 10.81
CA LEU A 27 6.89 -4.76 11.40
C LEU A 27 8.39 -4.99 11.24
N ILE A 28 8.92 -4.74 10.03
CA ILE A 28 10.34 -4.90 9.74
C ILE A 28 11.16 -3.88 10.54
N ALA A 29 10.71 -2.63 10.63
CA ALA A 29 11.44 -1.56 11.31
C ALA A 29 11.53 -1.82 12.81
N VAL A 30 10.41 -2.24 13.41
CA VAL A 30 10.34 -2.61 14.82
C VAL A 30 11.20 -3.85 15.10
N ALA A 31 11.19 -4.86 14.23
CA ALA A 31 12.01 -6.05 14.39
C ALA A 31 13.52 -5.76 14.29
N MET A 32 13.93 -4.85 13.41
CA MET A 32 15.32 -4.38 13.34
C MET A 32 15.71 -3.56 14.58
N ALA A 33 14.84 -2.66 15.03
CA ALA A 33 15.06 -1.85 16.22
C ALA A 33 15.12 -2.71 17.51
N ALA A 34 14.31 -3.76 17.59
CA ALA A 34 14.35 -4.74 18.66
C ALA A 34 15.58 -5.67 18.58
N GLY A 35 16.38 -5.56 17.52
CA GLY A 35 17.59 -6.34 17.30
C GLY A 35 17.34 -7.76 16.81
N TRP A 36 16.10 -8.16 16.51
CA TRP A 36 15.77 -9.50 15.98
C TRP A 36 16.25 -9.70 14.55
N LEU A 37 16.28 -8.63 13.77
CA LEU A 37 16.80 -8.63 12.41
C LEU A 37 18.07 -7.78 12.37
N VAL A 38 19.20 -8.43 12.13
CA VAL A 38 20.49 -7.76 11.92
C VAL A 38 20.84 -7.90 10.44
N PRO A 39 21.21 -6.81 9.74
CA PRO A 39 21.67 -6.91 8.36
C PRO A 39 22.88 -7.83 8.28
N GLY A 40 22.92 -8.69 7.28
CA GLY A 40 24.06 -9.56 7.00
C GLY A 40 25.32 -8.73 6.71
N GLY A 41 26.49 -9.33 6.96
CA GLY A 41 27.78 -8.66 6.75
C GLY A 41 28.12 -8.32 5.29
N ASP A 42 27.20 -8.54 4.35
CA ASP A 42 27.38 -8.25 2.92
C ASP A 42 27.46 -6.74 2.60
N GLY A 43 27.09 -5.88 3.56
CA GLY A 43 27.09 -4.42 3.40
C GLY A 43 26.06 -3.89 2.41
N LYS A 44 25.30 -4.79 1.75
CA LYS A 44 24.26 -4.46 0.76
C LYS A 44 22.86 -4.57 1.35
N GLY A 45 22.69 -5.19 2.52
CA GLY A 45 21.39 -5.37 3.15
C GLY A 45 20.48 -6.33 2.38
N GLU A 46 21.06 -7.19 1.55
CA GLU A 46 20.31 -8.19 0.77
C GLU A 46 19.96 -9.41 1.63
N SER A 47 20.76 -9.64 2.67
CA SER A 47 20.58 -10.72 3.62
C SER A 47 20.39 -10.21 5.04
N PHE A 48 19.63 -10.93 5.85
CA PHE A 48 19.33 -10.64 7.25
C PHE A 48 19.59 -11.87 8.10
N GLN A 49 20.21 -11.68 9.25
CA GLN A 49 20.36 -12.71 10.26
C GLN A 49 19.29 -12.48 11.34
N VAL A 50 18.48 -13.51 11.58
CA VAL A 50 17.55 -13.52 12.70
C VAL A 50 18.33 -13.84 13.96
N THR A 51 18.41 -12.90 14.90
CA THR A 51 19.04 -13.16 16.20
C THR A 51 18.05 -13.80 17.16
N GLY A 52 18.57 -14.58 18.12
CA GLY A 52 17.75 -15.08 19.22
C GLY A 52 17.37 -13.93 20.14
N GLY A 53 16.10 -13.85 20.53
CA GLY A 53 15.57 -12.84 21.45
C GLY A 53 14.35 -13.36 22.18
N ALA A 54 13.99 -12.70 23.29
CA ALA A 54 12.73 -12.98 23.96
C ALA A 54 11.56 -12.64 23.02
N PRO A 55 10.52 -13.48 22.94
CA PRO A 55 9.36 -13.19 22.11
C PRO A 55 8.69 -11.89 22.58
N PRO A 56 8.23 -11.04 21.65
CA PRO A 56 7.52 -9.82 22.00
C PRO A 56 6.18 -10.12 22.68
N ARG A 57 5.71 -9.15 23.49
CA ARG A 57 4.38 -9.20 24.12
C ARG A 57 3.25 -8.91 23.15
N ASP A 58 3.52 -8.13 22.11
CA ASP A 58 2.54 -7.78 21.08
C ASP A 58 2.23 -8.99 20.19
N ARG A 59 0.93 -9.22 19.95
CA ARG A 59 0.43 -10.37 19.19
C ARG A 59 0.95 -10.36 17.75
N VAL A 60 0.91 -9.22 17.07
CA VAL A 60 1.31 -9.08 15.66
C VAL A 60 2.80 -9.31 15.51
N LEU A 61 3.62 -8.71 16.38
CA LEU A 61 5.06 -8.93 16.39
C LEU A 61 5.42 -10.37 16.75
N SER A 62 4.68 -11.01 17.67
CA SER A 62 4.93 -12.40 18.05
C SER A 62 4.67 -13.37 16.90
N ALA A 63 3.62 -13.12 16.11
CA ALA A 63 3.33 -13.87 14.90
C ALA A 63 4.45 -13.69 13.86
N PHE A 64 4.90 -12.46 13.64
CA PHE A 64 6.01 -12.18 12.72
C PHE A 64 7.31 -12.83 13.17
N PHE A 65 7.68 -12.72 14.45
CA PHE A 65 8.85 -13.38 15.02
C PHE A 65 8.76 -14.91 14.91
N GLY A 66 7.58 -15.48 15.11
CA GLY A 66 7.32 -16.92 14.90
C GLY A 66 7.57 -17.36 13.46
N LEU A 67 7.14 -16.56 12.47
CA LEU A 67 7.44 -16.86 11.07
C LEU A 67 8.93 -16.79 10.76
N LEU A 68 9.62 -15.74 11.23
CA LEU A 68 11.07 -15.58 11.02
C LEU A 68 11.88 -16.74 11.64
N THR A 69 11.51 -17.16 12.85
CA THR A 69 12.15 -18.28 13.54
C THR A 69 11.84 -19.62 12.87
N SER A 70 10.62 -19.81 12.35
CA SER A 70 10.26 -21.03 11.60
C SER A 70 11.03 -21.17 10.28
N LEU A 71 11.23 -20.06 9.56
CA LEU A 71 12.05 -20.03 8.35
C LEU A 71 13.50 -20.35 8.65
N ARG A 72 14.02 -19.87 9.79
CA ARG A 72 15.37 -20.20 10.26
C ARG A 72 15.50 -21.68 10.62
N ALA A 73 14.50 -22.27 11.29
CA ALA A 73 14.52 -23.67 11.71
C ALA A 73 14.46 -24.65 10.52
N GLY A 74 13.87 -24.24 9.40
CA GLY A 74 13.83 -25.02 8.16
C GLY A 74 15.12 -24.95 7.33
N GLY A 75 16.07 -24.08 7.67
CA GLY A 75 17.36 -23.92 6.98
C GLY A 75 18.55 -24.18 7.90
N ASP A 76 19.76 -23.93 7.40
CA ASP A 76 20.95 -23.93 8.26
C ASP A 76 20.80 -22.86 9.34
N ALA A 77 21.20 -23.15 10.58
CA ALA A 77 21.05 -22.22 11.71
C ALA A 77 21.78 -20.87 11.50
N SER A 78 22.71 -20.81 10.54
CA SER A 78 23.46 -19.65 10.07
C SER A 78 23.01 -19.11 8.71
N ALA A 79 22.00 -19.73 8.06
CA ALA A 79 21.49 -19.26 6.78
C ALA A 79 20.87 -17.87 6.96
N ALA A 80 21.41 -16.91 6.24
CA ALA A 80 20.86 -15.57 6.20
C ALA A 80 19.54 -15.59 5.40
N LEU A 81 18.50 -14.97 5.94
CA LEU A 81 17.22 -14.78 5.26
C LEU A 81 17.37 -13.70 4.19
N SER A 82 16.80 -13.92 3.02
CA SER A 82 16.78 -12.86 2.00
C SER A 82 15.81 -11.75 2.40
N ALA A 83 16.10 -10.53 1.97
CA ALA A 83 15.21 -9.38 2.14
C ALA A 83 13.78 -9.64 1.63
N ALA A 84 13.65 -10.40 0.54
CA ALA A 84 12.37 -10.80 -0.03
C ALA A 84 11.58 -11.76 0.89
N GLN A 85 12.26 -12.69 1.57
CA GLN A 85 11.62 -13.60 2.53
C GLN A 85 11.11 -12.86 3.77
N VAL A 86 11.91 -11.90 4.28
CA VAL A 86 11.51 -11.06 5.40
C VAL A 86 10.28 -10.22 5.02
N ARG A 87 10.29 -9.57 3.85
CA ARG A 87 9.15 -8.80 3.34
C ARG A 87 7.91 -9.66 3.14
N ALA A 88 8.03 -10.80 2.48
CA ALA A 88 6.90 -11.71 2.25
C ALA A 88 6.29 -12.21 3.57
N SER A 89 7.12 -12.45 4.60
CA SER A 89 6.65 -12.84 5.93
C SER A 89 5.90 -11.69 6.62
N ALA A 90 6.41 -10.46 6.50
CA ALA A 90 5.75 -9.27 7.06
C ALA A 90 4.41 -8.97 6.35
N GLU A 91 4.38 -9.07 5.02
CA GLU A 91 3.16 -8.92 4.21
C GLU A 91 2.12 -9.98 4.55
N ARG A 92 2.55 -11.22 4.81
CA ARG A 92 1.65 -12.29 5.24
C ARG A 92 1.00 -11.97 6.59
N VAL A 93 1.79 -11.57 7.59
CA VAL A 93 1.25 -11.17 8.90
C VAL A 93 0.33 -9.96 8.77
N ALA A 94 0.72 -8.97 7.96
CA ALA A 94 -0.11 -7.80 7.69
C ALA A 94 -1.47 -8.18 7.08
N ALA A 95 -1.50 -9.12 6.13
CA ALA A 95 -2.74 -9.63 5.53
C ALA A 95 -3.60 -10.40 6.55
N ASP A 96 -2.98 -11.15 7.47
CA ASP A 96 -3.70 -11.89 8.51
C ASP A 96 -4.38 -10.96 9.52
N VAL A 97 -3.78 -9.80 9.84
CA VAL A 97 -4.35 -8.80 10.78
C VAL A 97 -5.19 -7.72 10.10
N GLU A 98 -5.16 -7.60 8.77
CA GLU A 98 -5.96 -6.66 7.99
C GLU A 98 -7.45 -6.60 8.37
N PRO A 99 -8.19 -7.72 8.56
CA PRO A 99 -9.61 -7.65 8.88
C PRO A 99 -9.87 -6.98 10.24
N GLU A 100 -9.04 -7.26 11.25
CA GLU A 100 -9.11 -6.68 12.60
C GLU A 100 -8.84 -5.18 12.55
N LEU A 101 -7.74 -4.77 11.90
CA LEU A 101 -7.40 -3.35 11.73
C LEU A 101 -8.48 -2.59 10.94
N ARG A 102 -9.07 -3.19 9.91
CA ARG A 102 -10.14 -2.56 9.14
C ARG A 102 -11.41 -2.41 9.97
N GLU A 103 -11.74 -3.36 10.84
CA GLU A 103 -12.89 -3.29 11.75
C GLU A 103 -12.70 -2.17 12.78
N GLU A 104 -11.53 -2.08 13.41
CA GLU A 104 -11.18 -1.01 14.35
C GLU A 104 -11.23 0.38 13.70
N LEU A 105 -10.62 0.52 12.52
CA LEU A 105 -10.64 1.79 11.78
C LEU A 105 -12.05 2.15 11.27
N ALA A 106 -12.90 1.16 10.99
CA ALA A 106 -14.30 1.39 10.65
C ALA A 106 -15.12 1.81 11.88
N ALA A 107 -14.89 1.18 13.04
CA ALA A 107 -15.50 1.56 14.31
C ALA A 107 -15.11 2.99 14.72
N ALA A 108 -13.88 3.39 14.43
CA ALA A 108 -13.40 4.77 14.61
C ALA A 108 -13.89 5.77 13.54
N GLY A 109 -14.62 5.31 12.51
CA GLY A 109 -15.13 6.17 11.44
C GLY A 109 -14.08 6.67 10.44
N MET A 110 -12.86 6.12 10.48
CA MET A 110 -11.76 6.47 9.57
C MET A 110 -11.91 5.78 8.20
N ILE A 111 -12.45 4.57 8.18
CA ILE A 111 -12.72 3.79 6.96
C ILE A 111 -14.23 3.62 6.79
N ARG A 112 -14.74 3.87 5.59
CA ARG A 112 -16.14 3.57 5.27
C ARG A 112 -16.30 2.06 5.02
N PRO A 113 -17.31 1.40 5.60
CA PRO A 113 -17.60 0.00 5.29
C PRO A 113 -17.78 -0.20 3.78
N ARG A 114 -17.28 -1.32 3.25
CA ARG A 114 -17.40 -1.64 1.81
C ARG A 114 -18.86 -1.63 1.34
N GLY A 115 -19.79 -2.06 2.21
CA GLY A 115 -21.23 -2.00 1.95
C GLY A 115 -21.73 -0.57 1.75
N THR A 116 -21.27 0.39 2.55
CA THR A 116 -21.65 1.81 2.42
C THR A 116 -21.12 2.41 1.12
N VAL A 117 -19.88 2.10 0.75
CA VAL A 117 -19.29 2.57 -0.52
C VAL A 117 -20.04 1.98 -1.72
N ALA A 118 -20.39 0.68 -1.66
CA ALA A 118 -21.18 0.03 -2.70
C ALA A 118 -22.60 0.60 -2.80
N ILE A 119 -23.24 0.93 -1.69
CA ILE A 119 -24.56 1.58 -1.69
C ILE A 119 -24.45 2.99 -2.29
N LEU A 120 -23.45 3.78 -1.87
CA LEU A 120 -23.24 5.11 -2.42
C LEU A 120 -22.97 5.08 -3.93
N SER A 121 -22.13 4.16 -4.40
CA SER A 121 -21.87 4.01 -5.83
C SER A 121 -23.10 3.52 -6.59
N ALA A 122 -23.88 2.59 -6.01
CA ALA A 122 -25.15 2.14 -6.59
C ALA A 122 -26.17 3.27 -6.69
N VAL A 123 -26.25 4.16 -5.68
CA VAL A 123 -27.12 5.35 -5.71
C VAL A 123 -26.67 6.32 -6.81
N VAL A 124 -25.36 6.58 -6.94
CA VAL A 124 -24.83 7.43 -8.02
C VAL A 124 -25.16 6.86 -9.40
N TRP A 125 -25.00 5.54 -9.57
CA TRP A 125 -25.37 4.84 -10.81
C TRP A 125 -26.87 4.89 -11.08
N ALA A 126 -27.71 4.69 -10.07
CA ALA A 126 -29.17 4.76 -10.21
C ALA A 126 -29.62 6.16 -10.65
N VAL A 127 -29.09 7.21 -10.02
CA VAL A 127 -29.38 8.61 -10.41
C VAL A 127 -28.90 8.89 -11.83
N GLY A 128 -27.67 8.47 -12.17
CA GLY A 128 -27.13 8.63 -13.52
C GLY A 128 -27.97 7.91 -14.59
N LEU A 129 -28.45 6.70 -14.29
CA LEU A 129 -29.31 5.92 -15.20
C LEU A 129 -30.68 6.60 -15.40
N VAL A 130 -31.27 7.16 -14.34
CA VAL A 130 -32.52 7.93 -14.44
C VAL A 130 -32.32 9.17 -15.32
N LEU A 131 -31.23 9.91 -15.12
CA LEU A 131 -30.91 11.09 -15.95
C LEU A 131 -30.69 10.72 -17.43
N LEU A 132 -29.99 9.62 -17.70
CA LEU A 132 -29.83 9.09 -19.07
C LEU A 132 -31.17 8.66 -19.68
N GLY A 133 -32.07 8.06 -18.89
CA GLY A 133 -33.42 7.73 -19.33
C GLY A 133 -34.22 8.95 -19.76
N VAL A 134 -34.16 10.05 -18.99
CA VAL A 134 -34.79 11.33 -19.35
C VAL A 134 -34.19 11.90 -20.64
N GLY A 135 -32.86 11.81 -20.80
CA GLY A 135 -32.16 12.19 -22.03
C GLY A 135 -32.64 11.40 -23.25
N LEU A 136 -32.80 10.09 -23.12
CA LEU A 136 -33.27 9.21 -24.18
C LEU A 136 -34.69 9.57 -24.64
N ILE A 137 -35.62 9.82 -23.70
CA ILE A 137 -36.99 10.25 -24.03
C ILE A 137 -36.98 11.56 -24.81
N ARG A 138 -36.08 12.49 -24.48
CA ARG A 138 -35.92 13.75 -25.22
C ARG A 138 -35.39 13.55 -26.64
N VAL A 139 -34.46 12.63 -26.84
CA VAL A 139 -33.93 12.29 -28.17
C VAL A 139 -35.01 11.70 -29.07
N LEU A 140 -35.79 10.74 -28.56
CA LEU A 140 -36.90 10.13 -29.31
C LEU A 140 -37.93 11.19 -29.76
N ARG A 141 -38.28 12.13 -28.86
CA ARG A 141 -39.19 13.24 -29.20
C ARG A 141 -38.58 14.19 -30.24
N ALA A 142 -37.27 14.43 -30.21
CA ALA A 142 -36.61 15.30 -31.19
C ALA A 142 -36.60 14.68 -32.60
N GLU A 143 -36.49 13.35 -32.67
CA GLU A 143 -36.58 12.59 -33.92
C GLU A 143 -37.95 12.73 -34.59
N GLU A 144 -39.03 12.60 -33.80
CA GLU A 144 -40.41 12.81 -34.27
C GLU A 144 -40.65 14.22 -34.84
N LEU A 145 -39.97 15.23 -34.28
CA LEU A 145 -40.07 16.62 -34.75
C LEU A 145 -39.06 16.98 -35.86
N HIS A 146 -38.26 16.02 -36.33
CA HIS A 146 -37.19 16.22 -37.32
C HIS A 146 -36.23 17.38 -36.97
N ARG A 147 -35.96 17.58 -35.67
CA ARG A 147 -35.00 18.60 -35.21
C ARG A 147 -33.61 17.97 -35.04
N PRO A 148 -32.53 18.74 -35.28
CA PRO A 148 -31.18 18.26 -35.05
C PRO A 148 -30.98 17.93 -33.56
N HIS A 149 -30.60 16.68 -33.27
CA HIS A 149 -30.45 16.14 -31.90
C HIS A 149 -28.98 15.85 -31.53
N THR A 150 -28.01 16.24 -32.37
CA THR A 150 -26.58 15.99 -32.16
C THR A 150 -26.07 16.56 -30.84
N PHE A 151 -26.56 17.74 -30.43
CA PHE A 151 -26.20 18.35 -29.16
C PHE A 151 -26.66 17.51 -27.95
N LEU A 152 -27.87 16.96 -27.98
CA LEU A 152 -28.40 16.10 -26.92
C LEU A 152 -27.58 14.82 -26.76
N VAL A 153 -27.14 14.21 -27.86
CA VAL A 153 -26.29 13.02 -27.81
C VAL A 153 -24.95 13.31 -27.15
N VAL A 154 -24.33 14.44 -27.50
CA VAL A 154 -23.08 14.88 -26.86
C VAL A 154 -23.27 15.13 -25.36
N GLU A 155 -24.37 15.77 -24.97
CA GLU A 155 -24.73 16.00 -23.56
C GLU A 155 -24.91 14.68 -22.80
N MET A 156 -25.56 13.67 -23.39
CA MET A 156 -25.70 12.34 -22.79
C MET A 156 -24.35 11.63 -22.58
N ILE A 157 -23.45 11.71 -23.56
CA ILE A 157 -22.10 11.15 -23.44
C ILE A 157 -21.33 11.86 -22.32
N ALA A 158 -21.42 13.19 -22.23
CA ALA A 158 -20.77 13.97 -21.18
C ALA A 158 -21.33 13.61 -19.79
N LEU A 159 -22.64 13.45 -19.64
CA LEU A 159 -23.27 13.02 -18.39
C LEU A 159 -22.88 11.60 -17.98
N LEU A 160 -22.79 10.67 -18.93
CA LEU A 160 -22.31 9.31 -18.66
C LEU A 160 -20.87 9.34 -18.13
N PHE A 161 -20.00 10.12 -18.78
CA PHE A 161 -18.60 10.25 -18.37
C PHE A 161 -18.46 10.92 -17.00
N ALA A 162 -19.24 11.97 -16.73
CA ALA A 162 -19.28 12.64 -15.43
C ALA A 162 -19.78 11.68 -14.32
N THR A 163 -20.85 10.93 -14.57
CA THR A 163 -21.38 9.92 -13.63
C THR A 163 -20.34 8.86 -13.34
N TRP A 164 -19.65 8.37 -14.38
CA TRP A 164 -18.59 7.38 -14.24
C TRP A 164 -17.40 7.92 -13.42
N LEU A 165 -16.97 9.16 -13.68
CA LEU A 165 -15.91 9.81 -12.90
C LEU A 165 -16.31 9.97 -11.43
N VAL A 166 -17.53 10.40 -11.14
CA VAL A 166 -18.04 10.57 -9.76
C VAL A 166 -18.18 9.21 -9.05
N ALA A 167 -18.68 8.19 -9.75
CA ALA A 167 -18.77 6.84 -9.21
C ALA A 167 -17.37 6.29 -8.89
N ARG A 168 -16.36 6.61 -9.71
CA ARG A 168 -14.97 6.20 -9.49
C ARG A 168 -14.25 7.05 -8.43
N SER A 169 -14.61 8.32 -8.28
CA SER A 169 -14.01 9.24 -7.31
C SER A 169 -14.59 9.10 -5.90
N THR A 170 -15.63 8.27 -5.72
CA THR A 170 -16.15 7.88 -4.41
C THR A 170 -15.09 7.03 -3.69
N SER A 171 -14.11 7.70 -3.12
CA SER A 171 -13.01 7.11 -2.38
C SER A 171 -13.55 6.35 -1.17
N ALA A 172 -12.94 5.21 -0.87
CA ALA A 172 -13.23 4.42 0.33
C ALA A 172 -12.86 5.17 1.63
N TYR A 173 -12.09 6.26 1.51
CA TYR A 173 -11.54 7.01 2.63
C TYR A 173 -12.37 8.23 2.98
N SER A 174 -12.58 8.43 4.29
CA SER A 174 -13.24 9.63 4.83
C SER A 174 -12.28 10.82 4.86
N ALA A 175 -12.79 12.07 4.78
CA ALA A 175 -11.98 13.28 5.01
C ALA A 175 -11.35 13.31 6.42
N LEU A 176 -11.92 12.53 7.35
CA LEU A 176 -11.38 12.35 8.69
C LEU A 176 -10.01 11.66 8.67
N LYS A 177 -9.76 10.75 7.70
CA LYS A 177 -8.45 10.09 7.55
C LYS A 177 -7.34 11.11 7.27
N SER A 178 -7.52 12.01 6.31
CA SER A 178 -6.49 12.99 5.97
C SER A 178 -6.23 13.95 7.13
N ALA A 179 -7.29 14.47 7.75
CA ALA A 179 -7.14 15.34 8.92
C ALA A 179 -6.41 14.66 10.09
N TYR A 180 -6.68 13.38 10.32
CA TYR A 180 -6.00 12.60 11.37
C TYR A 180 -4.53 12.33 11.02
N LEU A 181 -4.23 11.97 9.77
CA LEU A 181 -2.85 11.75 9.33
C LEU A 181 -2.03 13.05 9.36
N ASP A 182 -2.62 14.18 8.98
CA ASP A 182 -1.97 15.49 9.05
C ASP A 182 -1.67 15.88 10.50
N TRP A 183 -2.63 15.63 11.40
CA TRP A 183 -2.44 15.86 12.84
C TRP A 183 -1.38 14.95 13.46
N ILE A 184 -1.35 13.67 13.10
CA ILE A 184 -0.30 12.74 13.54
C ILE A 184 1.07 13.19 13.01
N GLU A 185 1.13 13.61 11.75
CA GLU A 185 2.37 14.03 11.15
C GLU A 185 2.96 15.28 11.84
N ASP A 186 2.10 16.24 12.19
CA ASP A 186 2.46 17.44 12.94
C ASP A 186 2.88 17.12 14.38
N SER A 187 2.10 16.28 15.08
CA SER A 187 2.39 15.90 16.48
C SER A 187 3.65 15.03 16.63
N THR A 188 4.07 14.31 15.58
CA THR A 188 5.26 13.45 15.59
C THR A 188 6.52 14.11 15.05
N VAL A 189 6.50 15.40 14.66
CA VAL A 189 7.69 16.10 14.11
C VAL A 189 8.92 15.97 15.03
N SER A 190 8.74 16.19 16.33
CA SER A 190 9.84 16.10 17.31
C SER A 190 10.36 14.68 17.48
N LEU A 191 9.46 13.69 17.54
CA LEU A 191 9.82 12.27 17.60
C LEU A 191 10.60 11.84 16.36
N ARG A 192 10.18 12.27 15.17
CA ARG A 192 10.86 12.01 13.90
C ARG A 192 12.28 12.57 13.92
N ALA A 193 12.46 13.80 14.40
CA ALA A 193 13.78 14.40 14.54
C ALA A 193 14.67 13.63 15.54
N ASP A 194 14.11 13.15 16.65
CA ASP A 194 14.83 12.38 17.66
C ASP A 194 15.28 11.00 17.14
N VAL A 195 14.40 10.31 16.41
CA VAL A 195 14.69 8.99 15.81
C VAL A 195 15.68 9.14 14.66
N ALA A 196 15.52 10.13 13.79
CA ALA A 196 16.46 10.42 12.70
C ALA A 196 17.85 10.81 13.23
N GLY A 197 17.90 11.59 14.33
CA GLY A 197 19.14 11.93 15.03
C GLY A 197 19.73 10.77 15.85
N GLY A 198 19.06 9.62 15.91
CA GLY A 198 19.50 8.44 16.67
C GLY A 198 19.48 8.61 18.18
N ARG A 199 18.82 9.66 18.70
CA ARG A 199 18.63 9.93 20.14
C ARG A 199 17.66 8.94 20.76
N ARG A 200 16.62 8.55 20.01
CA ARG A 200 15.65 7.51 20.36
C ARG A 200 15.86 6.30 19.47
N ARG A 201 16.08 5.14 20.10
CA ARG A 201 16.32 3.85 19.42
C ARG A 201 15.36 2.76 19.88
N GLU A 202 14.38 3.13 20.70
CA GLU A 202 13.38 2.18 21.18
C GLU A 202 12.51 1.71 20.01
N ALA A 203 12.22 0.41 19.98
CA ALA A 203 11.49 -0.20 18.87
C ALA A 203 10.08 0.39 18.70
N VAL A 204 9.45 0.81 19.80
CA VAL A 204 8.14 1.48 19.80
C VAL A 204 8.23 2.87 19.16
N ASP A 205 9.23 3.68 19.52
CA ASP A 205 9.42 5.02 18.96
C ASP A 205 9.72 4.97 17.44
N ILE A 206 10.50 3.98 17.02
CA ILE A 206 10.78 3.70 15.60
C ILE A 206 9.51 3.23 14.89
N GLY A 207 8.78 2.30 15.48
CA GLY A 207 7.52 1.79 14.92
C GLY A 207 6.50 2.89 14.70
N LEU A 208 6.28 3.73 15.72
CA LEU A 208 5.38 4.89 15.63
C LEU A 208 5.85 5.90 14.56
N THR A 209 7.16 6.14 14.48
CA THR A 209 7.73 7.04 13.46
C THR A 209 7.49 6.53 12.04
N VAL A 210 7.70 5.23 11.80
CA VAL A 210 7.47 4.59 10.50
C VAL A 210 5.98 4.51 10.18
N ALA A 211 5.13 4.20 11.16
CA ALA A 211 3.68 4.21 11.00
C ALA A 211 3.15 5.60 10.62
N ALA A 212 3.61 6.65 11.33
CA ALA A 212 3.20 8.03 11.12
C ALA A 212 3.70 8.61 9.79
N THR A 213 4.95 8.32 9.43
CA THR A 213 5.58 8.91 8.23
C THR A 213 5.37 8.05 6.98
N GLY A 214 5.10 6.76 7.15
CA GLY A 214 5.13 5.78 6.08
C GLY A 214 6.55 5.31 5.76
N THR A 215 6.69 4.59 4.65
CA THR A 215 7.97 4.04 4.17
C THR A 215 9.01 5.11 3.87
N ALA A 216 8.59 6.36 3.66
CA ALA A 216 9.49 7.51 3.49
C ALA A 216 10.39 7.77 4.70
N ALA A 217 9.98 7.42 5.93
CA ALA A 217 10.82 7.58 7.13
C ALA A 217 12.12 6.77 7.04
N LEU A 218 12.10 5.66 6.32
CA LEU A 218 13.23 4.75 6.23
C LEU A 218 14.37 5.34 5.41
N ALA A 219 14.07 6.26 4.49
CA ALA A 219 15.07 6.99 3.74
C ALA A 219 15.78 8.07 4.58
N MET A 220 15.15 8.51 5.68
CA MET A 220 15.66 9.63 6.48
C MET A 220 16.64 9.21 7.58
N SER A 221 16.62 7.94 8.02
CA SER A 221 17.52 7.47 9.07
C SER A 221 18.59 6.53 8.51
N PRO A 222 19.89 6.82 8.75
CA PRO A 222 20.99 6.00 8.26
C PRO A 222 20.98 4.58 8.85
N ILE A 223 20.32 4.38 10.00
CA ILE A 223 20.15 3.07 10.64
C ILE A 223 19.30 2.13 9.75
N PHE A 224 18.41 2.68 8.92
CA PHE A 224 17.56 1.93 7.99
C PHE A 224 18.10 1.91 6.56
N GLY A 225 19.34 2.34 6.32
CA GLY A 225 19.98 2.21 5.00
C GLY A 225 19.85 0.80 4.38
N PRO A 226 20.12 -0.28 5.13
CA PRO A 226 19.90 -1.65 4.66
C PRO A 226 18.43 -2.00 4.38
N MET A 227 17.49 -1.32 5.05
CA MET A 227 16.06 -1.59 4.96
C MET A 227 15.43 -1.08 3.66
N ILE A 228 16.02 -0.05 3.03
CA ILE A 228 15.55 0.49 1.75
C ILE A 228 15.54 -0.61 0.68
N PHE A 229 16.56 -1.47 0.67
CA PHE A 229 16.63 -2.64 -0.22
C PHE A 229 15.57 -3.69 0.12
N ALA A 230 15.27 -3.84 1.42
CA ALA A 230 14.25 -4.75 1.89
C ALA A 230 12.81 -4.26 1.71
N ILE A 231 12.56 -3.01 1.32
CA ILE A 231 11.19 -2.52 1.01
C ILE A 231 11.01 -2.14 -0.45
N THR A 232 12.06 -1.68 -1.12
CA THR A 232 11.98 -1.39 -2.55
C THR A 232 11.97 -2.72 -3.32
N PRO A 233 10.91 -3.05 -4.08
CA PRO A 233 10.96 -4.20 -4.96
C PRO A 233 12.11 -4.00 -5.96
N PRO A 234 12.92 -5.03 -6.26
CA PRO A 234 13.91 -4.90 -7.30
C PRO A 234 13.20 -4.48 -8.58
N ARG A 235 13.58 -3.32 -9.14
CA ARG A 235 13.11 -2.97 -10.48
C ARG A 235 13.67 -4.05 -11.40
N VAL A 236 12.79 -4.84 -12.00
CA VAL A 236 13.17 -5.74 -13.09
C VAL A 236 13.59 -4.83 -14.23
N VAL A 237 14.86 -4.47 -14.28
CA VAL A 237 15.42 -3.76 -15.42
C VAL A 237 15.46 -4.81 -16.51
N ALA A 238 14.49 -4.77 -17.42
CA ALA A 238 14.62 -5.48 -18.68
C ALA A 238 15.86 -4.91 -19.35
N VAL A 239 16.97 -5.64 -19.29
CA VAL A 239 18.19 -5.29 -20.02
C VAL A 239 17.89 -5.57 -21.49
N GLU A 240 17.34 -4.58 -22.19
CA GLU A 240 17.41 -4.54 -23.65
C GLU A 240 18.85 -4.18 -24.03
N GLY A 241 19.65 -5.19 -24.37
CA GLY A 241 21.02 -4.96 -24.82
C GLY A 241 21.78 -6.23 -25.21
N GLY A 242 21.78 -6.55 -26.51
CA GLY A 242 22.98 -7.00 -27.22
C GLY A 242 23.32 -8.50 -27.25
N SER A 243 22.83 -9.18 -28.30
CA SER A 243 23.56 -10.09 -29.21
C SER A 243 24.77 -10.90 -28.70
N GLY A 244 24.63 -12.23 -28.68
CA GLY A 244 25.76 -13.15 -28.91
C GLY A 244 25.80 -14.38 -27.98
N GLY A 245 25.33 -15.53 -28.45
CA GLY A 245 25.52 -16.80 -27.74
C GLY A 245 24.70 -17.95 -28.32
N SER A 246 25.35 -18.78 -29.14
CA SER A 246 24.84 -19.97 -29.80
C SER A 246 24.84 -21.23 -28.90
N GLY A 247 23.81 -22.07 -29.06
CA GLY A 247 23.73 -23.47 -28.58
C GLY A 247 23.19 -23.62 -27.15
N CYS A 248 22.33 -24.56 -26.77
CA CYS A 248 21.85 -25.79 -27.40
C CYS A 248 20.55 -26.29 -26.71
N SER A 249 19.78 -27.06 -27.50
CA SER A 249 18.65 -27.97 -27.26
C SER A 249 18.28 -28.44 -25.83
N SER A 250 16.98 -28.38 -25.47
CA SER A 250 16.13 -29.57 -25.14
C SER A 250 14.70 -29.22 -24.64
N SER A 251 13.72 -29.90 -25.27
CA SER A 251 12.36 -30.36 -24.83
C SER A 251 11.60 -29.60 -23.72
N SER A 252 10.46 -28.94 -24.00
CA SER A 252 9.08 -29.49 -24.20
C SER A 252 8.30 -29.88 -22.94
N CYS A 253 7.50 -28.93 -22.43
CA CYS A 253 6.16 -29.06 -21.80
C CYS A 253 5.74 -27.63 -21.38
N GLY A 254 4.58 -27.04 -21.68
CA GLY A 254 3.31 -27.45 -22.25
C GLY A 254 2.24 -26.54 -21.62
N GLY A 255 1.48 -25.80 -22.44
CA GLY A 255 0.31 -24.99 -22.03
C GLY A 255 0.64 -23.58 -21.52
N GLY A 256 -0.02 -22.50 -21.90
CA GLY A 256 -1.23 -22.29 -22.69
C GLY A 256 -1.90 -21.01 -22.18
N GLY A 257 -2.32 -20.12 -23.09
CA GLY A 257 -3.28 -19.05 -22.81
C GLY A 257 -2.76 -17.60 -22.95
N GLY A 258 -3.21 -16.91 -24.02
CA GLY A 258 -3.29 -15.44 -24.09
C GLY A 258 -4.24 -14.88 -23.02
N CYS A 259 -4.41 -13.57 -22.82
CA CYS A 259 -4.69 -12.53 -23.83
C CYS A 259 -4.39 -11.12 -23.25
N GLY A 260 -3.99 -10.18 -24.13
CA GLY A 260 -4.28 -8.74 -24.06
C GLY A 260 -3.49 -7.91 -23.02
N GLY A 261 -2.95 -6.72 -23.30
CA GLY A 261 -3.17 -5.78 -24.38
C GLY A 261 -3.12 -4.36 -23.81
N GLY A 262 -2.33 -3.48 -24.44
CA GLY A 262 -2.29 -2.02 -24.20
C GLY A 262 -1.34 -1.59 -23.08
N GLY A 263 -0.43 -0.63 -23.24
CA GLY A 263 -0.28 0.40 -24.26
C GLY A 263 -0.17 1.78 -23.59
N GLY A 264 0.89 2.53 -23.88
CA GLY A 264 0.83 4.00 -23.92
C GLY A 264 1.31 4.81 -22.71
N CYS A 265 2.56 5.27 -22.80
CA CYS A 265 3.04 6.67 -22.79
C CYS A 265 2.28 7.79 -22.04
N GLY A 266 3.04 8.62 -21.29
CA GLY A 266 3.06 10.08 -21.52
C GLY A 266 2.75 11.03 -20.35
N GLY A 267 3.65 12.02 -20.16
CA GLY A 267 3.40 13.35 -19.57
C GLY A 267 3.74 13.50 -18.09
N GLY A 268 4.57 14.44 -17.60
CA GLY A 268 5.05 15.70 -18.17
C GLY A 268 4.27 16.91 -17.62
N GLY A 269 4.94 17.79 -16.87
CA GLY A 269 4.45 19.09 -16.38
C GLY A 269 4.04 19.06 -14.90
N GLY A 270 4.51 19.92 -13.99
CA GLY A 270 5.07 21.26 -14.12
C GLY A 270 4.07 22.26 -13.54
N CYS A 271 4.31 22.78 -12.33
CA CYS A 271 3.70 24.02 -11.84
C CYS A 271 4.72 24.75 -10.95
N GLY A 272 5.24 25.85 -11.47
CA GLY A 272 5.65 26.99 -10.67
C GLY A 272 4.46 27.93 -10.49
N GLY A 273 4.44 28.61 -9.36
CA GLY A 273 3.54 29.66 -8.93
C GLY A 273 4.07 30.21 -7.63
#